data_AF-A0A5J4N6D2-F1
#
_entry.id   AF-A0A5J4N6D2-F1
#
_cell.length_a   1.000
_cell.length_b   1.000
_cell.length_c   1.000
_cell.angle_alpha   90.00
_cell.angle_beta   90.00
_cell.angle_gamma   90.00
#
_symmetry.space_group_name_H-M   'P 1'
#
loop_
_entity.id
_entity.type
_entity.pdbx_description
1 polymer ?
#
loop_
_entity_poly.entity_id
_entity_poly.type
_entity_poly.pdbx_seq_one_letter_code
_entity_poly.pdbx_strand_id
1 'polypeptide(L)'
;MREKSVNELLDAHDAMFDPASYFFVPFPPVLDNHFLPYENEHRLQQMLHLKPTGALMYGVNKNEGSYFLLYAFVKTNNWHGDKTQLPIANREDYLNCLRRVLDLNNDDNPEITEPLVRYTDFQYETYTHLPSLASWTERLEMISSDRSFKCPTIKMATAVTSENRISGNRRAQTLPVYFYEFQHRTQSVQWPAWTGTMHGYEIEYVFGIPYSPQFQATYYRFTDEERKLSDMMMTYWANFARTG
;
A
#
# COMPACT_ATOMS: atom_id res chain seq x y z
N MET A 1 -12.28 -11.56 -28.20
CA MET A 1 -11.78 -10.29 -27.64
C MET A 1 -11.88 -9.15 -28.65
N ARG A 2 -11.17 -9.16 -29.80
CA ARG A 2 -11.11 -7.99 -30.71
C ARG A 2 -12.44 -7.59 -31.38
N GLU A 3 -13.41 -8.48 -31.43
CA GLU A 3 -14.76 -8.22 -31.98
C GLU A 3 -15.76 -7.79 -30.89
N LYS A 4 -15.36 -7.77 -29.62
CA LYS A 4 -16.21 -7.38 -28.50
C LYS A 4 -16.22 -5.87 -28.32
N SER A 5 -17.36 -5.34 -27.92
CA SER A 5 -17.47 -3.94 -27.53
C SER A 5 -16.69 -3.66 -26.23
N VAL A 6 -16.35 -2.39 -25.99
CA VAL A 6 -15.66 -1.98 -24.76
C VAL A 6 -16.48 -2.34 -23.52
N ASN A 7 -17.80 -2.16 -23.56
CA ASN A 7 -18.66 -2.48 -22.43
C ASN A 7 -18.66 -3.97 -22.11
N GLU A 8 -18.73 -4.84 -23.12
CA GLU A 8 -18.62 -6.30 -22.88
C GLU A 8 -17.28 -6.68 -22.25
N LEU A 9 -16.19 -5.97 -22.57
CA LEU A 9 -14.88 -6.21 -21.97
C LEU A 9 -14.82 -5.71 -20.51
N LEU A 10 -15.45 -4.56 -20.21
CA LEU A 10 -15.52 -4.03 -18.85
C LEU A 10 -16.41 -4.89 -17.95
N ASP A 11 -17.58 -5.32 -18.44
CA ASP A 11 -18.47 -6.21 -17.70
C ASP A 11 -17.78 -7.54 -17.36
N ALA A 12 -17.00 -8.08 -18.31
CA ALA A 12 -16.22 -9.29 -18.08
C ALA A 12 -15.08 -9.06 -17.07
N HIS A 13 -14.40 -7.91 -17.14
CA HIS A 13 -13.38 -7.53 -16.16
C HIS A 13 -13.97 -7.43 -14.75
N ASP A 14 -15.12 -6.78 -14.60
CA ASP A 14 -15.75 -6.59 -13.30
C ASP A 14 -16.24 -7.91 -12.69
N ALA A 15 -16.62 -8.88 -13.54
CA ALA A 15 -16.96 -10.23 -13.12
C ALA A 15 -15.75 -11.07 -12.65
N MET A 16 -14.50 -10.64 -12.92
CA MET A 16 -13.30 -11.35 -12.47
C MET A 16 -12.93 -11.06 -11.02
N PHE A 17 -13.46 -10.00 -10.41
CA PHE A 17 -13.13 -9.67 -9.02
C PHE A 17 -13.61 -10.76 -8.07
N ASP A 18 -12.67 -11.31 -7.28
CA ASP A 18 -12.99 -12.21 -6.18
C ASP A 18 -13.49 -11.39 -4.97
N PRO A 19 -14.78 -11.51 -4.58
CA PRO A 19 -15.31 -10.82 -3.41
C PRO A 19 -14.64 -11.24 -2.10
N ALA A 20 -13.97 -12.39 -2.06
CA ALA A 20 -13.22 -12.89 -0.92
C ALA A 20 -11.76 -12.40 -0.86
N SER A 21 -11.26 -11.74 -1.91
CA SER A 21 -9.90 -11.20 -1.93
C SER A 21 -9.81 -9.88 -1.16
N TYR A 22 -8.67 -9.65 -0.49
CA TYR A 22 -8.38 -8.36 0.13
C TYR A 22 -7.93 -7.33 -0.91
N PHE A 23 -7.13 -7.76 -1.89
CA PHE A 23 -6.60 -6.92 -2.97
C PHE A 23 -6.44 -7.79 -4.22
N PHE A 24 -7.18 -7.47 -5.27
CA PHE A 24 -7.16 -8.24 -6.52
C PHE A 24 -6.95 -7.32 -7.72
N VAL A 25 -5.99 -7.69 -8.57
CA VAL A 25 -5.72 -7.03 -9.85
C VAL A 25 -5.99 -8.06 -10.94
N PRO A 26 -7.10 -7.96 -11.71
CA PRO A 26 -7.48 -8.96 -12.71
C PRO A 26 -6.43 -9.19 -13.81
N PHE A 27 -5.73 -8.13 -14.21
CA PHE A 27 -4.70 -8.16 -15.25
C PHE A 27 -3.41 -7.48 -14.76
N PRO A 28 -2.60 -8.14 -13.91
CA PRO A 28 -1.34 -7.58 -13.45
C PRO A 28 -0.27 -7.68 -14.56
N PRO A 29 0.85 -6.95 -14.46
CA PRO A 29 2.02 -7.22 -15.28
C PRO A 29 2.43 -8.69 -15.19
N VAL A 30 2.78 -9.29 -16.33
CA VAL A 30 3.19 -10.71 -16.41
C VAL A 30 4.68 -10.82 -16.71
N LEU A 31 5.30 -11.89 -16.21
CA LEU A 31 6.67 -12.26 -16.56
C LEU A 31 6.69 -12.80 -17.99
N ASP A 32 6.83 -11.88 -18.95
CA ASP A 32 6.79 -12.15 -20.39
C ASP A 32 8.15 -12.53 -20.99
N ASN A 33 9.22 -12.49 -20.19
CA ASN A 33 10.60 -12.65 -20.62
C ASN A 33 10.99 -11.68 -21.77
N HIS A 34 10.31 -10.54 -21.86
CA HIS A 34 10.54 -9.52 -22.88
C HIS A 34 10.63 -8.14 -22.24
N PHE A 35 9.52 -7.59 -21.72
CA PHE A 35 9.56 -6.36 -20.93
C PHE A 35 10.12 -6.63 -19.53
N LEU A 36 9.66 -7.70 -18.87
CA LEU A 36 10.21 -8.20 -17.61
C LEU A 36 11.09 -9.42 -17.94
N PRO A 37 12.43 -9.27 -18.05
CA PRO A 37 13.34 -10.34 -18.46
C PRO A 37 13.63 -11.31 -17.30
N TYR A 38 12.60 -11.82 -16.65
CA TYR A 38 12.69 -12.74 -15.53
C TYR A 38 11.81 -13.96 -15.81
N GLU A 39 12.37 -15.16 -15.67
CA GLU A 39 11.66 -16.42 -15.97
C GLU A 39 10.63 -16.80 -14.90
N ASN A 40 10.83 -16.33 -13.67
CA ASN A 40 9.96 -16.62 -12.53
C ASN A 40 10.14 -15.57 -11.42
N GLU A 41 9.23 -15.59 -10.44
CA GLU A 41 9.22 -14.63 -9.34
C GLU A 41 10.49 -14.66 -8.49
N HIS A 42 11.09 -15.84 -8.28
CA HIS A 42 12.35 -15.95 -7.55
C HIS A 42 13.49 -15.20 -8.27
N ARG A 43 13.55 -15.27 -9.61
CA ARG A 43 14.50 -14.47 -10.41
C ARG A 43 14.19 -12.97 -10.32
N LEU A 44 12.92 -12.58 -10.35
CA LEU A 44 12.50 -11.18 -10.17
C LEU A 44 12.95 -10.63 -8.82
N GLN A 45 12.79 -11.41 -7.74
CA GLN A 45 13.23 -11.05 -6.40
C GLN A 45 14.75 -10.86 -6.28
N GLN A 46 15.53 -11.57 -7.10
CA GLN A 46 16.97 -11.35 -7.20
C GLN A 46 17.32 -10.06 -7.93
N MET A 47 16.38 -9.42 -8.63
CA MET A 47 16.54 -8.09 -9.21
C MET A 47 17.79 -7.90 -10.11
N LEU A 48 18.30 -8.98 -10.71
CA LEU A 48 19.57 -9.01 -11.45
C LEU A 48 19.60 -8.11 -12.70
N HIS A 49 18.44 -7.83 -13.28
CA HIS A 49 18.31 -6.96 -14.46
C HIS A 49 18.01 -5.50 -14.11
N LEU A 50 17.94 -5.13 -12.83
CA LEU A 50 17.80 -3.74 -12.43
C LEU A 50 19.04 -2.94 -12.84
N LYS A 51 18.81 -1.87 -13.60
CA LYS A 51 19.84 -0.93 -14.05
C LYS A 51 19.45 0.50 -13.67
N PRO A 52 19.32 0.81 -12.37
CA PRO A 52 18.96 2.15 -11.96
C PRO A 52 20.07 3.15 -12.35
N THR A 53 19.66 4.35 -12.75
CA THR A 53 20.56 5.45 -13.13
C THR A 53 20.10 6.72 -12.44
N GLY A 54 21.01 7.40 -11.74
CA GLY A 54 20.67 8.60 -10.96
C GLY A 54 20.17 8.30 -9.55
N ALA A 55 19.90 9.35 -8.77
CA ALA A 55 19.31 9.20 -7.46
C ALA A 55 17.87 8.66 -7.56
N LEU A 56 17.43 7.92 -6.55
CA LEU A 56 16.07 7.38 -6.45
C LEU A 56 15.39 7.89 -5.20
N MET A 57 14.10 8.20 -5.29
CA MET A 57 13.26 8.57 -4.16
C MET A 57 12.12 7.56 -4.04
N TYR A 58 11.96 7.00 -2.85
CA TYR A 58 10.86 6.13 -2.47
C TYR A 58 10.04 6.80 -1.36
N GLY A 59 8.77 6.46 -1.29
CA GLY A 59 7.86 6.98 -0.28
C GLY A 59 6.80 5.96 0.06
N VAL A 60 6.34 6.01 1.31
CA VAL A 60 5.15 5.30 1.79
C VAL A 60 4.34 6.20 2.70
N ASN A 61 3.05 5.91 2.85
CA ASN A 61 2.20 6.55 3.82
C ASN A 61 2.21 5.77 5.14
N LYS A 62 1.84 6.43 6.24
CA LYS A 62 1.77 5.78 7.55
C LYS A 62 0.79 4.61 7.57
N ASN A 63 -0.36 4.76 6.90
CA ASN A 63 -1.44 3.77 6.93
C ASN A 63 -1.86 3.34 5.51
N GLU A 64 -0.94 2.72 4.76
CA GLU A 64 -1.16 2.27 3.38
C GLU A 64 -2.32 1.27 3.23
N GLY A 65 -2.46 0.36 4.20
CA GLY A 65 -3.43 -0.73 4.15
C GLY A 65 -4.87 -0.29 4.36
N SER A 66 -5.10 0.85 5.03
CA SER A 66 -6.40 1.22 5.57
C SER A 66 -7.47 1.44 4.51
N TYR A 67 -7.11 2.01 3.35
CA TYR A 67 -8.01 2.19 2.21
C TYR A 67 -8.59 0.85 1.76
N PHE A 68 -7.75 -0.17 1.58
CA PHE A 68 -8.17 -1.49 1.12
C PHE A 68 -8.96 -2.25 2.18
N LEU A 69 -8.63 -2.05 3.46
CA LEU A 69 -9.42 -2.61 4.57
C LEU A 69 -10.85 -2.05 4.60
N LEU A 70 -11.06 -0.77 4.26
CA LEU A 70 -12.40 -0.21 4.11
C LEU A 70 -13.20 -0.95 3.03
N TYR A 71 -12.60 -1.15 1.85
CA TYR A 71 -13.26 -1.81 0.73
C TYR A 71 -13.52 -3.29 1.01
N ALA A 72 -12.59 -3.97 1.69
CA ALA A 72 -12.72 -5.39 2.00
C ALA A 72 -13.77 -5.66 3.09
N PHE A 73 -13.87 -4.80 4.11
CA PHE A 73 -14.60 -5.14 5.35
C PHE A 73 -15.72 -4.18 5.73
N VAL A 74 -15.84 -3.02 5.09
CA VAL A 74 -16.86 -2.02 5.41
C VAL A 74 -17.80 -1.85 4.22
N LYS A 75 -19.10 -1.90 4.46
CA LYS A 75 -20.11 -1.60 3.43
C LYS A 75 -20.00 -0.12 3.00
N THR A 76 -20.15 0.17 1.71
CA THR A 76 -19.96 1.51 1.11
C THR A 76 -20.77 2.62 1.79
N ASN A 77 -22.01 2.33 2.18
CA ASN A 77 -22.88 3.28 2.91
C ASN A 77 -22.39 3.61 4.34
N ASN A 78 -21.31 2.98 4.79
CA ASN A 78 -20.82 3.00 6.16
C ASN A 78 -19.38 3.52 6.27
N TRP A 79 -18.86 4.12 5.20
CA TRP A 79 -17.47 4.62 5.11
C TRP A 79 -17.26 5.99 5.72
N HIS A 80 -18.31 6.73 6.07
CA HIS A 80 -18.19 8.09 6.64
C HIS A 80 -18.51 8.12 8.13
N GLY A 81 -17.94 9.13 8.82
CA GLY A 81 -18.22 9.45 10.22
C GLY A 81 -17.17 8.95 11.21
N ASP A 82 -17.47 9.14 12.51
CA ASP A 82 -16.52 8.98 13.62
C ASP A 82 -16.29 7.52 14.04
N LYS A 83 -16.25 6.59 13.09
CA LYS A 83 -15.89 5.20 13.41
C LYS A 83 -14.41 5.14 13.77
N THR A 84 -14.13 4.48 14.88
CA THR A 84 -12.78 4.34 15.43
C THR A 84 -12.17 2.97 15.19
N GLN A 85 -12.88 2.05 14.54
CA GLN A 85 -12.44 0.68 14.30
C GLN A 85 -13.20 0.00 13.16
N LEU A 86 -12.67 -1.13 12.67
CA LEU A 86 -13.32 -2.06 11.76
C LEU A 86 -14.49 -2.79 12.45
N PRO A 87 -15.47 -3.30 11.69
CA PRO A 87 -16.64 -4.02 12.22
C PRO A 87 -16.29 -5.47 12.63
N ILE A 88 -15.33 -5.60 13.54
CA ILE A 88 -14.87 -6.86 14.12
C ILE A 88 -15.59 -7.05 15.45
N ALA A 89 -16.32 -8.16 15.64
CA ALA A 89 -17.05 -8.38 16.89
C ALA A 89 -16.26 -9.21 17.90
N ASN A 90 -15.40 -10.11 17.44
CA ASN A 90 -14.68 -11.06 18.28
C ASN A 90 -13.36 -11.52 17.63
N ARG A 91 -12.61 -12.35 18.35
CA ARG A 91 -11.29 -12.82 17.89
C ARG A 91 -11.37 -13.72 16.65
N GLU A 92 -12.43 -14.49 16.48
CA GLU A 92 -12.60 -15.33 15.28
C GLU A 92 -12.87 -14.47 14.05
N ASP A 93 -13.70 -13.43 14.17
CA ASP A 93 -13.91 -12.45 13.09
C ASP A 93 -12.59 -11.78 12.68
N TYR A 94 -11.78 -11.38 13.67
CA TYR A 94 -10.45 -10.83 13.42
C TYR A 94 -9.53 -11.81 12.68
N LEU A 95 -9.48 -13.08 13.09
CA LEU A 95 -8.66 -14.10 12.43
C LEU A 95 -9.14 -14.39 11.00
N ASN A 96 -10.45 -14.35 10.76
CA ASN A 96 -11.02 -14.43 9.41
C ASN A 96 -10.63 -13.22 8.55
N CYS A 97 -10.65 -12.01 9.10
CA CYS A 97 -10.13 -10.83 8.42
C CYS A 97 -8.64 -10.97 8.11
N LEU A 98 -7.85 -11.50 9.05
CA LEU A 98 -6.42 -11.72 8.86
C LEU A 98 -6.14 -12.74 7.76
N ARG A 99 -6.86 -13.87 7.72
CA ARG A 99 -6.77 -14.86 6.63
C ARG A 99 -7.01 -14.20 5.27
N ARG A 100 -7.99 -13.29 5.20
CA ARG A 100 -8.28 -12.51 3.98
C ARG A 100 -7.14 -11.57 3.60
N VAL A 101 -6.61 -10.80 4.55
CA VAL A 101 -5.48 -9.87 4.33
C VAL A 101 -4.22 -10.60 3.84
N LEU A 102 -4.03 -11.85 4.29
CA LEU A 102 -2.92 -12.70 3.87
C LEU A 102 -3.17 -13.46 2.56
N ASP A 103 -4.36 -13.30 1.96
CA ASP A 103 -4.85 -14.05 0.79
C ASP A 103 -4.84 -15.59 1.01
N LEU A 104 -5.17 -16.04 2.23
CA LEU A 104 -5.19 -17.46 2.63
C LEU A 104 -6.61 -18.07 2.72
N ASN A 105 -7.66 -17.31 2.35
CA ASN A 105 -9.06 -17.75 2.49
C ASN A 105 -9.42 -18.98 1.64
N ASN A 106 -8.77 -19.12 0.48
CA ASN A 106 -9.07 -20.15 -0.51
C ASN A 106 -7.98 -21.26 -0.53
N ASP A 107 -7.13 -21.33 0.49
CA ASP A 107 -6.06 -22.33 0.56
C ASP A 107 -6.57 -23.62 1.22
N ASP A 108 -6.44 -24.74 0.51
CA ASP A 108 -6.89 -26.06 0.94
C ASP A 108 -5.95 -26.74 1.97
N ASN A 109 -4.86 -26.08 2.39
CA ASN A 109 -3.87 -26.64 3.31
C ASN A 109 -3.86 -25.98 4.71
N PRO A 110 -4.83 -26.28 5.59
CA PRO A 110 -4.94 -25.69 6.92
C PRO A 110 -3.74 -26.02 7.83
N GLU A 111 -3.02 -27.11 7.58
CA GLU A 111 -1.82 -27.49 8.35
C GLU A 111 -0.68 -26.49 8.17
N ILE A 112 -0.63 -25.78 7.04
CA ILE A 112 0.37 -24.75 6.75
C ILE A 112 -0.19 -23.34 7.03
N THR A 113 -1.43 -23.07 6.63
CA THR A 113 -1.99 -21.72 6.70
C THR A 113 -2.35 -21.30 8.12
N GLU A 114 -2.85 -22.23 8.96
CA GLU A 114 -3.24 -21.87 10.34
C GLU A 114 -2.03 -21.49 11.22
N PRO A 115 -0.89 -22.21 11.19
CA PRO A 115 0.33 -21.76 11.85
C PRO A 115 0.83 -20.40 11.33
N LEU A 116 0.75 -20.15 10.02
CA LEU A 116 1.16 -18.87 9.44
C LEU A 116 0.31 -17.71 9.96
N VAL A 117 -1.01 -17.86 9.98
CA VAL A 117 -1.95 -16.86 10.53
C VAL A 117 -1.64 -16.58 12.00
N ARG A 118 -1.43 -17.64 12.80
CA ARG A 118 -1.10 -17.51 14.23
C ARG A 118 0.27 -16.88 14.47
N TYR A 119 1.26 -17.23 13.66
CA TYR A 119 2.59 -16.65 13.76
C TYR A 119 2.54 -15.16 13.40
N THR A 120 1.87 -14.78 12.32
CA THR A 120 1.69 -13.37 11.96
C THR A 120 0.94 -12.60 13.05
N ASP A 121 -0.16 -13.14 13.58
CA ASP A 121 -0.89 -12.54 14.72
C ASP A 121 0.04 -12.29 15.91
N PHE A 122 0.87 -13.27 16.27
CA PHE A 122 1.83 -13.19 17.36
C PHE A 122 2.94 -12.15 17.12
N GLN A 123 3.47 -12.06 15.90
CA GLN A 123 4.54 -11.10 15.55
C GLN A 123 4.08 -9.65 15.63
N TYR A 124 2.81 -9.39 15.29
CA TYR A 124 2.22 -8.05 15.29
C TYR A 124 1.42 -7.73 16.57
N GLU A 125 1.43 -8.62 17.57
CA GLU A 125 0.80 -8.39 18.87
C GLU A 125 1.62 -7.41 19.69
N THR A 126 0.94 -6.42 20.28
CA THR A 126 1.56 -5.49 21.24
C THR A 126 1.22 -5.94 22.65
N TYR A 127 2.18 -6.56 23.34
CA TYR A 127 1.99 -7.14 24.66
C TYR A 127 1.88 -6.13 25.82
N THR A 128 1.79 -4.83 25.53
CA THR A 128 1.67 -3.78 26.55
C THR A 128 0.26 -3.70 27.12
N HIS A 129 -0.76 -4.11 26.36
CA HIS A 129 -2.17 -4.07 26.76
C HIS A 129 -2.92 -5.31 26.28
N LEU A 130 -4.06 -5.61 26.91
CA LEU A 130 -4.94 -6.67 26.43
C LEU A 130 -5.54 -6.27 25.07
N PRO A 131 -5.76 -7.24 24.16
CA PRO A 131 -6.42 -6.98 22.89
C PRO A 131 -7.79 -6.34 23.06
N SER A 132 -8.07 -5.36 22.21
CA SER A 132 -9.35 -4.68 22.06
C SER A 132 -9.76 -4.65 20.59
N LEU A 133 -10.99 -4.24 20.31
CA LEU A 133 -11.49 -4.09 18.95
C LEU A 133 -10.69 -3.06 18.14
N ALA A 134 -10.26 -1.97 18.79
CA ALA A 134 -9.39 -0.96 18.19
C ALA A 134 -8.00 -1.52 17.88
N SER A 135 -7.38 -2.26 18.82
CA SER A 135 -6.05 -2.83 18.59
C SER A 135 -6.05 -3.90 17.49
N TRP A 136 -7.13 -4.65 17.31
CA TRP A 136 -7.26 -5.55 16.15
C TRP A 136 -7.36 -4.80 14.83
N THR A 137 -8.03 -3.65 14.81
CA THR A 137 -8.08 -2.78 13.63
C THR A 137 -6.70 -2.24 13.28
N GLU A 138 -6.00 -1.68 14.28
CA GLU A 138 -4.63 -1.18 14.13
C GLU A 138 -3.69 -2.28 13.65
N ARG A 139 -3.83 -3.50 14.17
CA ARG A 139 -3.01 -4.63 13.76
C ARG A 139 -3.26 -5.06 12.33
N LEU A 140 -4.53 -5.19 11.92
CA LEU A 140 -4.87 -5.51 10.53
C LEU A 140 -4.31 -4.44 9.59
N GLU A 141 -4.41 -3.18 9.98
CA GLU A 141 -3.84 -2.05 9.23
C GLU A 141 -2.32 -2.17 9.08
N MET A 142 -1.58 -2.39 10.17
CA MET A 142 -0.12 -2.57 10.12
C MET A 142 0.29 -3.75 9.23
N ILE A 143 -0.32 -4.93 9.42
CA ILE A 143 -0.01 -6.13 8.62
C ILE A 143 -0.30 -5.87 7.14
N SER A 144 -1.44 -5.26 6.86
CA SER A 144 -1.91 -4.91 5.52
C SER A 144 -0.97 -3.92 4.82
N SER A 145 -0.56 -2.86 5.53
CA SER A 145 0.42 -1.86 5.10
C SER A 145 1.77 -2.48 4.78
N ASP A 146 2.29 -3.28 5.72
CA ASP A 146 3.62 -3.89 5.61
C ASP A 146 3.70 -4.87 4.44
N ARG A 147 2.74 -5.80 4.38
CA ARG A 147 2.66 -6.83 3.34
C ARG A 147 2.59 -6.21 1.95
N SER A 148 1.72 -5.23 1.76
CA SER A 148 1.30 -4.79 0.42
C SER A 148 2.12 -3.62 -0.11
N PHE A 149 2.67 -2.76 0.76
CA PHE A 149 3.32 -1.52 0.36
C PHE A 149 4.68 -1.31 1.03
N LYS A 150 4.74 -1.30 2.37
CA LYS A 150 5.97 -0.88 3.07
C LYS A 150 7.12 -1.85 2.87
N CYS A 151 6.94 -3.15 3.16
CA CYS A 151 8.02 -4.12 3.01
C CYS A 151 8.50 -4.27 1.56
N PRO A 152 7.63 -4.38 0.53
CA PRO A 152 8.07 -4.39 -0.86
C PRO A 152 8.86 -3.14 -1.26
N THR A 153 8.42 -1.95 -0.85
CA THR A 153 9.10 -0.68 -1.16
C THR A 153 10.48 -0.60 -0.49
N ILE A 154 10.58 -1.01 0.78
CA ILE A 154 11.86 -1.06 1.52
C ILE A 154 12.80 -2.10 0.90
N LYS A 155 12.28 -3.27 0.49
CA LYS A 155 13.07 -4.30 -0.22
C LYS A 155 13.64 -3.74 -1.52
N MET A 156 12.83 -3.06 -2.31
CA MET A 156 13.28 -2.41 -3.55
C MET A 156 14.37 -1.35 -3.27
N ALA A 157 14.15 -0.47 -2.27
CA ALA A 157 15.13 0.54 -1.86
C ALA A 157 16.46 -0.09 -1.37
N THR A 158 16.38 -1.22 -0.67
CA THR A 158 17.56 -1.98 -0.20
C THR A 158 18.28 -2.65 -1.38
N ALA A 159 17.53 -3.27 -2.28
CA ALA A 159 18.08 -3.98 -3.41
C ALA A 159 18.88 -3.09 -4.37
N VAL A 160 18.50 -1.81 -4.51
CA VAL A 160 19.25 -0.83 -5.30
C VAL A 160 20.48 -0.24 -4.58
N THR A 161 20.55 -0.33 -3.24
CA THR A 161 21.65 0.24 -2.44
C THR A 161 22.73 -0.77 -2.07
N SER A 162 22.38 -2.02 -1.74
CA SER A 162 23.29 -2.98 -1.10
C SER A 162 23.38 -4.36 -1.76
N GLU A 163 22.30 -4.92 -2.32
CA GLU A 163 22.22 -6.37 -2.60
C GLU A 163 22.59 -6.79 -4.03
N ASN A 164 22.39 -5.95 -5.05
CA ASN A 164 22.63 -6.32 -6.45
C ASN A 164 24.03 -5.97 -7.00
N ARG A 165 25.02 -5.89 -6.13
CA ARG A 165 26.42 -5.75 -6.53
C ARG A 165 26.90 -7.05 -7.16
N ILE A 166 26.65 -7.22 -8.46
CA ILE A 166 27.24 -8.25 -9.30
C ILE A 166 28.75 -8.28 -9.03
N SER A 167 29.19 -9.38 -8.44
CA SER A 167 30.61 -9.66 -8.17
C SER A 167 31.37 -9.60 -9.50
N GLY A 168 32.19 -8.56 -9.68
CA GLY A 168 33.07 -8.45 -10.85
C GLY A 168 33.35 -7.03 -11.34
N ASN A 169 32.51 -6.04 -11.04
CA ASN A 169 32.74 -4.67 -11.50
C ASN A 169 32.79 -3.66 -10.35
N ARG A 170 34.01 -3.23 -9.99
CA ARG A 170 34.34 -2.25 -8.92
C ARG A 170 33.83 -0.81 -9.20
N ARG A 171 32.83 -0.63 -10.06
CA ARG A 171 32.23 0.67 -10.43
C ARG A 171 30.70 0.73 -10.23
N ALA A 172 30.13 -0.13 -9.39
CA ALA A 172 28.75 0.07 -8.93
C ALA A 172 28.72 1.27 -7.97
N GLN A 173 28.56 2.48 -8.54
CA GLN A 173 28.17 3.66 -7.77
C GLN A 173 26.92 3.28 -6.97
N THR A 174 27.03 3.28 -5.64
CA THR A 174 25.84 3.24 -4.80
C THR A 174 25.05 4.49 -5.13
N LEU A 175 23.85 4.31 -5.68
CA LEU A 175 22.99 5.43 -6.05
C LEU A 175 22.45 6.07 -4.76
N PRO A 176 22.38 7.40 -4.67
CA PRO A 176 21.69 8.06 -3.58
C PRO A 176 20.23 7.58 -3.56
N VAL A 177 19.79 7.09 -2.41
CA VAL A 177 18.40 6.71 -2.17
C VAL A 177 17.84 7.58 -1.07
N TYR A 178 16.76 8.29 -1.39
CA TYR A 178 15.96 9.06 -0.47
C TYR A 178 14.69 8.27 -0.15
N PHE A 179 14.33 8.22 1.12
CA PHE A 179 13.13 7.52 1.56
C PHE A 179 12.36 8.42 2.52
N TYR A 180 11.04 8.55 2.33
CA TYR A 180 10.17 9.27 3.26
C TYR A 180 8.99 8.41 3.70
N GLU A 181 8.49 8.68 4.90
CA GLU A 181 7.16 8.21 5.34
C GLU A 181 6.26 9.44 5.53
N PHE A 182 5.17 9.51 4.78
CA PHE A 182 4.18 10.58 4.90
C PHE A 182 3.17 10.22 6.00
N GLN A 183 3.10 11.05 7.04
CA GLN A 183 2.32 10.75 8.24
C GLN A 183 1.14 11.70 8.49
N HIS A 184 0.98 12.75 7.68
CA HIS A 184 -0.07 13.75 7.91
C HIS A 184 -1.43 13.29 7.38
N ARG A 185 -2.44 13.25 8.27
CA ARG A 185 -3.84 13.04 7.88
C ARG A 185 -4.52 14.39 7.70
N THR A 186 -5.11 14.60 6.52
CA THR A 186 -5.86 15.83 6.24
C THR A 186 -7.01 16.02 7.24
N GLN A 187 -7.09 17.19 7.87
CA GLN A 187 -8.00 17.42 9.01
C GLN A 187 -9.48 17.31 8.62
N SER A 188 -9.82 17.75 7.42
CA SER A 188 -11.20 17.82 6.93
C SER A 188 -11.67 16.55 6.20
N VAL A 189 -10.79 15.55 6.08
CA VAL A 189 -11.11 14.32 5.35
C VAL A 189 -12.20 13.53 6.07
N GLN A 190 -13.18 13.05 5.32
CA GLN A 190 -14.42 12.46 5.87
C GLN A 190 -14.35 10.94 6.07
N TRP A 191 -13.16 10.36 6.06
CA TRP A 191 -12.95 8.94 6.34
C TRP A 191 -12.99 8.66 7.85
N PRO A 192 -13.19 7.41 8.28
CA PRO A 192 -13.14 7.04 9.69
C PRO A 192 -11.79 7.37 10.31
N ALA A 193 -11.76 7.78 11.57
CA ALA A 193 -10.54 8.25 12.23
C ALA A 193 -9.41 7.21 12.23
N TRP A 194 -9.75 5.92 12.38
CA TRP A 194 -8.78 4.82 12.41
C TRP A 194 -7.98 4.64 11.12
N THR A 195 -8.49 5.17 10.00
CA THR A 195 -7.83 5.01 8.70
C THR A 195 -6.52 5.78 8.59
N GLY A 196 -6.31 6.78 9.47
CA GLY A 196 -5.06 7.52 9.55
C GLY A 196 -4.69 8.18 8.23
N THR A 197 -3.43 8.00 7.82
CA THR A 197 -2.88 8.56 6.58
C THR A 197 -2.91 7.50 5.49
N MET A 198 -4.04 7.45 4.77
CA MET A 198 -4.36 6.38 3.82
C MET A 198 -3.48 6.42 2.57
N HIS A 199 -3.40 5.29 1.86
CA HIS A 199 -2.80 5.18 0.53
C HIS A 199 -3.29 6.27 -0.44
N GLY A 200 -2.35 6.96 -1.08
CA GLY A 200 -2.60 7.97 -2.11
C GLY A 200 -2.92 9.40 -1.60
N TYR A 201 -3.07 9.62 -0.30
CA TYR A 201 -3.44 10.95 0.24
C TYR A 201 -2.26 11.93 0.26
N GLU A 202 -1.03 11.46 0.17
CA GLU A 202 0.16 12.28 0.00
C GLU A 202 0.24 12.93 -1.39
N ILE A 203 -0.39 12.32 -2.41
CA ILE A 203 -0.40 12.80 -3.80
C ILE A 203 -0.95 14.23 -3.86
N GLU A 204 -1.96 14.54 -3.06
CA GLU A 204 -2.56 15.88 -2.97
C GLU A 204 -1.53 16.95 -2.61
N TYR A 205 -0.63 16.62 -1.68
CA TYR A 205 0.43 17.51 -1.21
C TYR A 205 1.58 17.61 -2.21
N VAL A 206 1.90 16.53 -2.92
CA VAL A 206 2.91 16.51 -3.99
C VAL A 206 2.49 17.39 -5.17
N PHE A 207 1.19 17.45 -5.49
CA PHE A 207 0.66 18.18 -6.65
C PHE A 207 0.06 19.56 -6.32
N GLY A 208 0.12 20.02 -5.07
CA GLY A 208 -0.38 21.35 -4.72
C GLY A 208 -1.91 21.46 -4.65
N ILE A 209 -2.62 20.36 -4.47
CA ILE A 209 -4.09 20.34 -4.32
C ILE A 209 -4.60 21.25 -3.18
N PRO A 210 -3.87 21.46 -2.06
CA PRO A 210 -4.25 22.46 -1.06
C PRO A 210 -4.44 23.89 -1.56
N TYR A 211 -3.96 24.20 -2.77
CA TYR A 211 -4.17 25.48 -3.46
C TYR A 211 -5.32 25.49 -4.46
N SER A 212 -5.90 24.34 -4.80
CA SER A 212 -6.99 24.23 -5.78
C SER A 212 -8.35 24.63 -5.18
N PRO A 213 -8.96 25.74 -5.64
CA PRO A 213 -10.27 26.15 -5.14
C PRO A 213 -11.38 25.19 -5.62
N GLN A 214 -11.24 24.65 -6.84
CA GLN A 214 -12.21 23.72 -7.42
C GLN A 214 -12.27 22.41 -6.63
N PHE A 215 -11.12 21.86 -6.26
CA PHE A 215 -11.06 20.66 -5.44
C PHE A 215 -11.72 20.90 -4.07
N GLN A 216 -11.33 21.99 -3.40
CA GLN A 216 -11.86 22.33 -2.08
C GLN A 216 -13.35 22.64 -2.05
N ALA A 217 -13.90 23.11 -3.17
CA ALA A 217 -15.34 23.32 -3.33
C ALA A 217 -16.12 22.00 -3.50
N THR A 218 -15.47 20.95 -4.00
CA THR A 218 -16.13 19.68 -4.38
C THR A 218 -15.93 18.58 -3.33
N TYR A 219 -14.74 18.52 -2.72
CA TYR A 219 -14.32 17.42 -1.86
C TYR A 219 -14.18 17.88 -0.40
N TYR A 220 -12.99 18.33 0.01
CA TYR A 220 -12.71 18.78 1.37
C TYR A 220 -11.62 19.86 1.39
N ARG A 221 -11.50 20.57 2.53
CA ARG A 221 -10.72 21.82 2.65
C ARG A 221 -9.35 21.59 3.30
N PHE A 222 -8.39 22.44 3.00
CA PHE A 222 -7.07 22.36 3.62
C PHE A 222 -6.81 23.55 4.53
N THR A 223 -6.10 23.31 5.64
CA THR A 223 -5.63 24.38 6.54
C THR A 223 -4.42 25.12 5.95
N ASP A 224 -4.05 26.24 6.55
CA ASP A 224 -2.85 26.98 6.13
C ASP A 224 -1.57 26.20 6.44
N GLU A 225 -1.56 25.37 7.50
CA GLU A 225 -0.47 24.44 7.81
C GLU A 225 -0.34 23.35 6.74
N GLU A 226 -1.46 22.85 6.23
CA GLU A 226 -1.49 21.85 5.16
C GLU A 226 -1.00 22.41 3.81
N ARG A 227 -1.26 23.70 3.54
CA ARG A 227 -0.64 24.39 2.39
C ARG A 227 0.87 24.51 2.54
N LYS A 228 1.37 24.86 3.72
CA LYS A 228 2.83 24.90 4.00
C LYS A 228 3.46 23.51 3.86
N LEU A 229 2.79 22.46 4.31
CA LEU A 229 3.24 21.08 4.09
C LEU A 229 3.33 20.75 2.60
N SER A 230 2.35 21.18 1.80
CA SER A 230 2.38 21.01 0.35
C SER A 230 3.51 21.79 -0.31
N ASP A 231 3.80 23.03 0.11
CA ASP A 231 4.97 23.78 -0.37
C ASP A 231 6.28 23.03 -0.13
N MET A 232 6.43 22.45 1.07
CA MET A 232 7.59 21.64 1.40
C MET A 232 7.71 20.40 0.51
N MET A 233 6.61 19.65 0.35
CA MET A 233 6.57 18.46 -0.50
C MET A 233 6.91 18.79 -1.95
N MET A 234 6.26 19.80 -2.55
CA MET A 234 6.55 20.26 -3.91
C MET A 234 8.01 20.69 -4.05
N THR A 235 8.57 21.38 -3.05
CA THR A 235 9.98 21.80 -3.06
C THR A 235 10.93 20.61 -3.04
N TYR A 236 10.69 19.61 -2.19
CA TYR A 236 11.52 18.40 -2.14
C TYR A 236 11.46 17.62 -3.45
N TRP A 237 10.27 17.40 -3.99
CA TRP A 237 10.08 16.71 -5.28
C TRP A 237 10.73 17.47 -6.45
N ALA A 238 10.56 18.79 -6.51
CA ALA A 238 11.17 19.61 -7.57
C ALA A 238 12.70 19.68 -7.48
N ASN A 239 13.26 19.73 -6.27
CA ASN A 239 14.70 19.71 -6.08
C ASN A 239 15.29 18.34 -6.42
N PHE A 240 14.67 17.25 -5.96
CA PHE A 240 15.08 15.90 -6.32
C PHE A 240 15.06 15.68 -7.84
N ALA A 241 14.00 16.12 -8.52
CA ALA A 241 13.93 16.05 -9.98
C ALA A 241 15.04 16.84 -10.69
N ARG A 242 15.52 17.94 -10.11
CA ARG A 242 16.55 18.80 -10.70
C ARG A 242 17.97 18.28 -10.45
N THR A 243 18.24 17.75 -9.25
CA THR A 243 19.61 17.51 -8.80
C THR A 243 19.89 16.11 -8.27
N GLY A 244 18.86 15.28 -8.10
CA GLY A 244 18.97 14.00 -7.38
C GLY A 244 19.25 14.24 -5.91
#